data_AF-A0AAJ1WCU1-F1
#
_entry.id   AF-A0AAJ1WCU1-F1
#
_cell.length_a   1.000
_cell.length_b   1.000
_cell.length_c   1.000
_cell.angle_alpha   90.00
_cell.angle_beta   90.00
_cell.angle_gamma   90.00
#
_symmetry.space_group_name_H-M   'P 1'
#
loop_
_entity.id
_entity.type
_entity.pdbx_description
1 polymer ?
#
loop_
_entity_poly.entity_id
_entity_poly.type
_entity_poly.pdbx_seq_one_letter_code
_entity_poly.pdbx_strand_id
1 'polypeptide(L)' 'MKSCGIIVEYNPFHNGHRYHVEMARKTTGAEVVIAVMSGNFLQRGEPAIIDKWHR' A
#
# COMPACT_ATOMS: atom_id res chain seq x y z
N MET A 1 20.53 6.37 1.33
CA MET A 1 19.30 5.55 1.34
C MET A 1 18.15 6.34 1.95
N LYS A 2 17.24 6.86 1.12
CA LYS A 2 15.98 7.48 1.57
C LYS A 2 14.80 6.51 1.41
N SER A 3 13.93 6.43 2.41
CA SER A 3 12.70 5.62 2.38
C SER A 3 11.44 6.49 2.49
N CYS A 4 10.34 6.01 1.92
CA CYS A 4 9.00 6.59 2.08
C CYS A 4 8.06 5.53 2.64
N GLY A 5 7.39 5.83 3.77
CA GLY A 5 6.36 4.97 4.34
C GLY A 5 4.98 5.28 3.75
N ILE A 6 4.20 4.25 3.44
CA ILE A 6 2.79 4.39 3.03
C ILE A 6 1.89 3.51 3.92
N ILE A 7 0.73 4.04 4.29
CA ILE A 7 -0.32 3.33 5.04
C ILE A 7 -1.41 2.95 4.04
N VAL A 8 -1.70 1.66 3.87
CA VAL A 8 -2.55 1.17 2.77
C VAL A 8 -3.48 0.02 3.17
N GLU A 9 -4.54 -0.15 2.39
CA GLU A 9 -5.49 -1.26 2.46
C GLU A 9 -5.79 -1.77 1.04
N TYR A 10 -4.91 -2.58 0.46
CA TYR A 10 -5.06 -3.02 -0.94
C TYR A 10 -6.16 -4.07 -1.10
N ASN A 11 -7.40 -3.62 -1.29
CA ASN A 11 -8.59 -4.46 -1.31
C ASN A 11 -9.42 -4.36 -2.62
N PRO A 12 -8.90 -4.76 -3.81
CA PRO A 12 -7.56 -5.29 -4.08
C PRO A 12 -6.57 -4.19 -4.49
N PHE A 13 -5.34 -4.56 -4.83
CA PHE A 13 -4.42 -3.63 -5.49
C PHE A 13 -4.96 -3.23 -6.89
N HIS A 14 -5.09 -1.93 -7.15
CA HIS A 14 -5.62 -1.40 -8.41
C HIS A 14 -4.77 -0.23 -8.95
N ASN A 15 -5.09 0.27 -10.14
CA ASN A 15 -4.27 1.29 -10.83
C ASN A 15 -4.05 2.58 -10.02
N GLY A 16 -5.01 3.00 -9.20
CA GLY A 16 -4.83 4.11 -8.25
C GLY A 16 -3.71 3.88 -7.23
N HIS A 17 -3.58 2.66 -6.69
CA HIS A 17 -2.53 2.30 -5.75
C HIS A 17 -1.15 2.30 -6.42
N ARG A 18 -1.05 1.79 -7.65
CA ARG A 18 0.17 1.88 -8.46
C ARG A 18 0.62 3.32 -8.65
N TYR A 19 -0.31 4.19 -9.08
CA TYR A 19 -0.02 5.61 -9.25
C TYR A 19 0.42 6.26 -7.93
N HIS A 20 -0.26 5.95 -6.82
CA HIS A 20 0.11 6.44 -5.49
C HIS A 20 1.55 6.04 -5.08
N VAL A 21 1.94 4.77 -5.27
CA VAL A 21 3.31 4.30 -4.99
C VAL A 21 4.34 5.00 -5.88
N GLU A 22 4.06 5.13 -7.17
CA GLU A 22 4.94 5.81 -8.12
C GLU A 22 5.14 7.29 -7.76
N MET A 23 4.06 7.98 -7.38
CA MET A 23 4.12 9.37 -6.96
C MET A 23 4.81 9.52 -5.60
N ALA A 24 4.56 8.63 -4.64
CA ALA A 24 5.25 8.64 -3.36
C ALA A 24 6.77 8.54 -3.56
N ARG A 25 7.23 7.63 -4.43
CA ARG A 25 8.65 7.51 -4.81
C ARG A 25 9.18 8.79 -5.47
N LYS A 26 8.48 9.32 -6.48
CA LYS A 26 8.92 10.50 -7.25
C LYS A 26 8.98 11.76 -6.40
N THR A 27 7.93 12.03 -5.62
CA THR A 27 7.81 13.27 -4.82
C THR A 27 8.79 13.32 -3.66
N THR A 28 9.07 12.17 -3.03
CA THR A 28 10.00 12.11 -1.88
C THR A 28 11.46 11.94 -2.30
N GLY A 29 11.72 11.53 -3.54
CA GLY A 29 13.05 11.10 -3.99
C GLY A 29 13.54 9.85 -3.24
N ALA A 30 12.62 9.02 -2.74
CA ALA A 30 12.96 7.82 -2.00
C ALA A 30 13.45 6.69 -2.92
N GLU A 31 14.47 5.97 -2.50
CA GLU A 31 14.97 4.79 -3.20
C GLU A 31 14.03 3.58 -2.94
N VAL A 32 13.45 3.52 -1.74
CA VAL A 32 12.54 2.46 -1.32
C VAL A 32 11.21 3.03 -0.80
N VAL A 33 10.11 2.36 -1.13
CA VAL A 33 8.79 2.62 -0.54
C VAL A 33 8.41 1.43 0.32
N ILE A 34 8.06 1.67 1.58
CA ILE A 34 7.72 0.64 2.58
C ILE A 34 6.24 0.79 2.92
N ALA A 35 5.45 -0.25 2.69
CA ALA A 35 4.04 -0.27 3.01
C ALA A 35 3.82 -0.91 4.38
N VAL A 36 3.03 -0.26 5.24
CA VAL A 36 2.31 -0.93 6.33
C VAL A 36 0.86 -1.12 5.86
N MET A 37 0.46 -2.38 5.74
CA MET A 37 -0.82 -2.76 5.15
C MET A 37 -1.71 -3.46 6.17
N SER A 38 -3.00 -3.10 6.21
CA SER A 38 -4.00 -3.83 6.98
C SER A 38 -3.98 -5.33 6.65
N GLY A 39 -4.18 -6.18 7.66
CA GLY A 39 -4.18 -7.64 7.51
C GLY A 39 -5.45 -8.16 6.83
N ASN A 40 -5.95 -9.31 7.28
CA ASN A 40 -7.15 -9.93 6.71
C ASN A 40 -8.45 -9.15 7.00
N PHE A 41 -8.41 -8.17 7.92
CA PHE A 41 -9.51 -7.27 8.26
C PHE A 41 -9.05 -5.82 8.09
N LEU A 42 -9.96 -4.97 7.60
CA LEU A 42 -9.68 -3.60 7.20
C LEU A 42 -10.28 -2.59 8.17
N GLN A 43 -9.90 -1.32 8.03
CA GLN A 43 -10.33 -0.22 8.88
C GLN A 43 -11.86 0.00 8.84
N ARG A 44 -12.51 -0.35 7.72
CA ARG A 44 -13.98 -0.34 7.57
C ARG A 44 -14.68 -1.50 8.30
N GLY A 45 -13.94 -2.39 8.97
CA GLY A 45 -14.46 -3.56 9.67
C GLY A 45 -14.78 -4.77 8.77
N GLU A 46 -14.55 -4.64 7.46
CA GLU A 46 -14.78 -5.69 6.47
C GLU A 46 -13.56 -6.63 6.37
N PRO A 47 -13.76 -7.93 6.07
CA PRO A 47 -12.67 -8.78 5.65
C PRO A 47 -12.15 -8.33 4.28
N ALA A 48 -10.86 -8.51 4.05
CA ALA A 48 -10.31 -8.29 2.73
C ALA A 48 -10.80 -9.35 1.73
N ILE A 49 -10.98 -8.95 0.46
CA ILE A 49 -11.44 -9.80 -0.64
C ILE A 49 -10.48 -10.95 -0.93
N ILE A 50 -9.20 -10.77 -0.59
CA ILE A 50 -8.12 -11.77 -0.70
C ILE A 50 -7.28 -11.67 0.59
N ASP A 51 -6.68 -12.78 1.04
CA ASP A 51 -5.85 -12.80 2.25
C ASP A 51 -4.57 -11.94 2.12
N LYS A 52 -3.94 -11.65 3.26
CA LYS A 52 -2.77 -10.75 3.34
C LYS A 52 -1.53 -11.18 2.55
N TRP A 53 -1.41 -12.45 2.17
CA TRP A 53 -0.23 -12.96 1.47
C TRP A 53 -0.32 -12.80 -0.05
N HIS A 54 -1.54 -12.69 -0.58
CA HIS A 54 -1.82 -12.61 -2.02
C HIS A 54 -2.20 -11.19 -2.50
N ARG A 55 -2.14 -10.19 -1.62
CA ARG A 55 -2.42 -8.78 -1.92
C ARG A 55 -1.17 -7.98 -2.22
#